data_AF-A0A6M2CNZ3-F1
#
_entry.id   AF-A0A6M2CNZ3-F1
#
_cell.length_a   1.000
_cell.length_b   1.000
_cell.length_c   1.000
_cell.angle_alpha   90.00
_cell.angle_beta   90.00
_cell.angle_gamma   90.00
#
_symmetry.space_group_name_H-M   'P 1'
#
loop_
_entity.id
_entity.type
_entity.pdbx_description
1 polymer ?
#
loop_
_entity_poly.entity_id
_entity_poly.type
_entity_poly.pdbx_seq_one_letter_code
_entity_poly.pdbx_strand_id
1 'polypeptide(L)'
;MKLLLSHQLTCYILAYYSTYMTSGTPIMPAISEHTLYLVGYSSTLYIRNVKCVISTFLGRQGDWVRRSIIYMFAIRQKPWNGQTSAFKVKWPQYSALLYLNGPDDIKRDLNSKREYVVRTYDDRHLIVSDLKGLCYCTRKKKS
;
A
#
# COMPACT_ATOMS: atom_id res chain seq x y z
N MET A 1 5.36 -1.51 38.46
CA MET A 1 5.07 -2.31 37.24
C MET A 1 5.13 -1.40 36.03
N LYS A 2 6.02 -1.65 35.06
CA LYS A 2 6.17 -0.84 33.84
C LYS A 2 5.31 -1.46 32.74
N LEU A 3 4.25 -0.77 32.33
CA LEU A 3 3.43 -1.13 31.18
C LEU A 3 4.19 -0.79 29.89
N LEU A 4 4.65 -1.80 29.18
CA LEU A 4 5.17 -1.67 27.82
C LEU A 4 3.97 -1.48 26.87
N LEU A 5 3.64 -0.21 26.60
CA LEU A 5 2.76 0.15 25.49
C LEU A 5 3.52 -0.08 24.17
N SER A 6 3.41 -1.28 23.60
CA SER A 6 3.87 -1.52 22.23
C SER A 6 2.98 -0.74 21.26
N HIS A 7 3.43 0.44 20.83
CA HIS A 7 2.72 1.25 19.84
C HIS A 7 2.83 0.58 18.46
N GLN A 8 1.68 0.18 17.93
CA GLN A 8 1.57 -0.64 16.72
C GLN A 8 1.98 0.17 15.48
N LEU A 9 3.05 -0.27 14.81
CA LEU A 9 3.37 0.18 13.46
C LEU A 9 2.32 -0.38 12.49
N THR A 10 1.69 0.51 11.76
CA THR A 10 0.67 0.18 10.77
C THR A 10 1.34 -0.04 9.40
N CYS A 11 1.54 -1.29 8.99
CA CYS A 11 2.25 -1.69 7.76
C CYS A 11 1.28 -2.39 6.79
N TYR A 12 1.56 -2.26 5.49
CA TYR A 12 0.95 -3.02 4.41
C TYR A 12 2.05 -3.84 3.71
N ILE A 13 1.76 -5.10 3.36
CA ILE A 13 2.65 -5.98 2.61
C ILE A 13 1.97 -6.31 1.27
N LEU A 14 2.58 -5.86 0.18
CA LEU A 14 2.20 -6.20 -1.20
C LEU A 14 3.21 -7.19 -1.76
N ALA A 15 2.76 -8.23 -2.46
CA ALA A 15 3.65 -9.23 -3.09
C ALA A 15 3.20 -9.61 -4.52
N TYR A 16 4.15 -10.12 -5.31
CA TYR A 16 4.06 -10.63 -6.68
C TYR A 16 5.08 -11.77 -6.86
N TYR A 17 4.73 -12.79 -7.63
CA TYR A 17 5.58 -13.98 -7.84
C TYR A 17 6.24 -13.91 -9.23
N SER A 18 7.58 -13.94 -9.26
CA SER A 18 8.39 -14.01 -10.49
C SER A 18 9.46 -15.09 -10.31
N THR A 19 9.88 -15.77 -11.37
CA THR A 19 10.92 -16.83 -11.33
C THR A 19 12.31 -16.33 -11.72
N TYR A 20 12.46 -15.05 -12.05
CA TYR A 20 13.74 -14.49 -12.50
C TYR A 20 14.55 -13.93 -11.32
N MET A 21 15.86 -14.15 -11.34
CA MET A 21 16.85 -13.46 -10.51
C MET A 21 17.50 -12.35 -11.35
N THR A 22 17.33 -11.11 -10.91
CA THR A 22 17.86 -9.90 -11.54
C THR A 22 19.13 -9.47 -10.79
N SER A 23 20.28 -9.48 -11.46
CA SER A 23 21.51 -8.84 -10.98
C SER A 23 21.41 -7.33 -11.22
N GLY A 24 20.79 -6.60 -10.29
CA GLY A 24 20.60 -5.15 -10.40
C GLY A 24 19.88 -4.52 -9.21
N THR A 25 19.74 -3.19 -9.22
CA THR A 25 18.88 -2.50 -8.25
C THR A 25 17.45 -2.99 -8.43
N PRO A 26 16.73 -3.42 -7.37
CA PRO A 26 15.38 -3.92 -7.52
C PRO A 26 14.45 -2.90 -8.19
N ILE A 27 13.53 -3.40 -9.01
CA ILE A 27 12.49 -2.64 -9.68
C ILE A 27 11.38 -2.38 -8.67
N MET A 28 11.12 -1.10 -8.36
CA MET A 28 10.06 -0.69 -7.44
C MET A 28 8.68 -1.21 -7.91
N PRO A 29 8.01 -2.11 -7.16
CA PRO A 29 6.78 -2.77 -7.63
C PRO A 29 5.64 -1.81 -7.95
N ALA A 30 5.49 -0.73 -7.17
CA ALA A 30 4.41 0.25 -7.34
C ALA A 30 4.37 0.88 -8.74
N ILE A 31 5.55 1.12 -9.36
CA ILE A 31 5.68 1.74 -10.68
C ILE A 31 5.98 0.73 -11.80
N SER A 32 5.96 -0.56 -11.47
CA SER A 32 6.17 -1.67 -12.40
C SER A 32 4.87 -2.08 -13.12
N GLU A 33 4.99 -2.87 -14.18
CA GLU A 33 3.85 -3.38 -14.96
C GLU A 33 3.17 -4.58 -14.32
N HIS A 34 3.79 -5.19 -13.31
CA HIS A 34 3.26 -6.38 -12.64
C HIS A 34 2.00 -6.09 -11.82
N THR A 35 1.12 -7.08 -11.71
CA THR A 35 -0.04 -7.05 -10.80
C THR A 35 0.41 -7.19 -9.36
N LEU A 36 -0.11 -6.33 -8.48
CA LEU A 36 0.18 -6.36 -7.05
C LEU A 36 -1.01 -6.92 -6.27
N TYR A 37 -0.74 -7.82 -5.35
CA TYR A 37 -1.74 -8.42 -4.45
C TYR A 37 -1.49 -7.94 -3.02
N LEU A 38 -2.55 -7.53 -2.34
CA LEU A 38 -2.48 -7.25 -0.90
C LEU A 38 -2.45 -8.58 -0.13
N VAL A 39 -1.29 -8.90 0.43
CA VAL A 39 -1.06 -10.17 1.14
C VAL A 39 -1.01 -10.01 2.66
N GLY A 40 -0.82 -8.78 3.16
CA GLY A 40 -0.84 -8.51 4.59
C GLY A 40 -1.08 -7.03 4.91
N TYR A 41 -1.68 -6.77 6.06
CA TYR A 41 -1.87 -5.43 6.61
C TYR A 41 -1.99 -5.48 8.14
N SER A 42 -1.61 -4.41 8.83
CA SER A 42 -1.84 -4.30 10.28
C SER A 42 -3.33 -4.27 10.61
N SER A 43 -3.74 -4.88 11.72
CA SER A 43 -5.16 -5.04 12.11
C SER A 43 -5.95 -3.73 12.18
N THR A 44 -5.28 -2.61 12.47
CA THR A 44 -5.87 -1.26 12.49
C THR A 44 -6.38 -0.79 11.12
N LEU A 45 -5.96 -1.45 10.05
CA LEU A 45 -6.35 -1.17 8.66
C LEU A 45 -7.44 -2.11 8.15
N TYR A 46 -7.97 -2.97 9.02
CA TYR A 46 -9.04 -3.88 8.66
C TYR A 46 -10.27 -3.11 8.21
N ILE A 47 -10.69 -3.35 6.97
CA ILE A 47 -11.95 -2.83 6.43
C ILE A 47 -12.91 -4.00 6.30
N ARG A 48 -14.03 -3.91 7.03
CA ARG A 48 -15.04 -4.96 7.07
C ARG A 48 -15.56 -5.24 5.66
N ASN A 49 -15.67 -6.52 5.33
CA ASN A 49 -16.19 -7.04 4.05
C ASN A 49 -15.34 -6.75 2.81
N VAL A 50 -14.18 -6.07 2.92
CA VAL A 50 -13.26 -5.88 1.79
C VAL A 50 -12.34 -7.09 1.69
N LYS A 51 -12.32 -7.74 0.53
CA LYS A 51 -11.47 -8.90 0.22
C LYS A 51 -10.86 -8.77 -1.17
N CYS A 52 -9.86 -9.60 -1.45
CA CYS A 52 -9.25 -9.75 -2.76
C CYS A 52 -8.79 -8.42 -3.37
N VAL A 53 -8.03 -7.64 -2.60
CA VAL A 53 -7.51 -6.35 -3.06
C VAL A 53 -6.34 -6.60 -4.02
N ILE A 54 -6.52 -6.18 -5.26
CA ILE A 54 -5.59 -6.38 -6.38
C ILE A 54 -5.36 -5.03 -7.05
N SER A 55 -4.13 -4.77 -7.51
CA SER A 55 -3.84 -3.59 -8.33
C SER A 55 -3.10 -3.94 -9.61
N THR A 56 -3.68 -3.58 -10.76
CA THR A 56 -3.09 -3.84 -12.08
C THR A 56 -2.58 -2.56 -12.73
N PHE A 57 -1.54 -2.68 -13.55
CA PHE A 57 -1.04 -1.58 -14.38
C PHE A 57 -2.04 -1.23 -15.49
N LEU A 58 -2.25 0.07 -15.73
CA LEU A 58 -3.09 0.57 -16.83
C LEU A 58 -2.32 1.40 -17.85
N GLY A 59 -1.18 1.97 -17.47
CA GLY A 59 -0.38 2.82 -18.36
C GLY A 59 0.50 3.80 -17.60
N ARG A 60 1.32 4.54 -18.33
CA ARG A 60 2.22 5.57 -17.79
C ARG A 60 1.96 6.91 -18.48
N GLN A 61 1.97 7.99 -17.71
CA GLN A 61 1.83 9.37 -18.19
C GLN A 61 2.85 10.26 -17.47
N GLY A 62 3.97 10.55 -18.13
CA GLY A 62 5.12 11.18 -17.49
C GLY A 62 5.62 10.35 -16.30
N ASP A 63 5.82 11.00 -15.14
CA ASP A 63 6.27 10.34 -13.91
C ASP A 63 5.17 9.54 -13.18
N TRP A 64 3.93 9.61 -13.66
CA TRP A 64 2.80 8.96 -13.00
C TRP A 64 2.48 7.63 -13.69
N VAL A 65 2.43 6.56 -12.90
CA VAL A 65 1.91 5.26 -13.32
C VAL A 65 0.44 5.18 -12.93
N ARG A 66 -0.42 4.96 -13.92
CA ARG A 66 -1.85 4.74 -13.70
C ARG A 66 -2.08 3.26 -13.44
N ARG A 67 -2.81 2.95 -12.38
CA ARG A 67 -3.18 1.60 -11.95
C ARG A 67 -4.67 1.50 -11.70
N SER A 68 -5.22 0.31 -11.83
CA SER A 68 -6.54 -0.02 -11.29
C SER A 68 -6.38 -0.59 -9.88
N ILE A 69 -7.41 -0.44 -9.05
CA ILE A 69 -7.60 -1.22 -7.83
C ILE A 69 -8.92 -1.98 -7.97
N ILE A 70 -8.86 -3.29 -7.74
CA ILE A 70 -10.00 -4.20 -7.77
C ILE A 70 -10.13 -4.76 -6.37
N TYR A 71 -11.34 -4.73 -5.82
CA TYR A 71 -11.63 -5.32 -4.52
C TYR A 71 -13.07 -5.79 -4.45
N MET A 72 -13.34 -6.74 -3.57
CA MET A 72 -14.64 -7.38 -3.44
C MET A 72 -15.30 -6.96 -2.13
N PHE A 73 -16.55 -6.49 -2.19
CA PHE A 73 -17.39 -6.28 -1.01
C PHE A 73 -18.27 -7.51 -0.75
N ALA A 74 -17.92 -8.29 0.27
CA ALA A 74 -18.69 -9.45 0.68
C ALA A 74 -19.84 -9.03 1.62
N ILE A 75 -20.97 -8.58 1.06
CA ILE A 75 -22.17 -8.24 1.85
C ILE A 75 -23.24 -9.32 1.65
N ARG A 76 -23.67 -9.95 2.76
CA ARG A 76 -24.87 -10.83 2.84
C ARG A 76 -24.92 -11.96 1.79
N GLN A 77 -23.81 -12.64 1.53
CA GLN A 77 -23.73 -13.85 0.68
C GLN A 77 -24.26 -13.70 -0.76
N LYS A 78 -24.44 -12.47 -1.26
CA LYS A 78 -24.84 -12.19 -2.64
C LYS A 78 -23.65 -12.29 -3.60
N PRO A 79 -23.88 -12.50 -4.92
CA PRO A 79 -22.79 -12.57 -5.90
C PRO A 79 -21.91 -11.32 -5.78
N TRP A 80 -20.62 -11.60 -5.86
CA TRP A 80 -19.54 -10.68 -5.58
C TRP A 80 -19.56 -9.50 -6.55
N ASN A 81 -19.98 -8.32 -6.08
CA ASN A 81 -19.80 -7.10 -6.86
C ASN A 81 -18.35 -6.65 -6.71
N GLY A 82 -17.54 -6.93 -7.73
CA GLY A 82 -16.20 -6.36 -7.84
C GLY A 82 -16.30 -4.85 -8.00
N GLN A 83 -15.69 -4.12 -7.08
CA GLN A 83 -15.50 -2.68 -7.22
C GLN A 83 -14.18 -2.45 -7.94
N THR A 84 -14.17 -1.49 -8.87
CA THR A 84 -12.97 -1.12 -9.61
C THR A 84 -12.86 0.39 -9.71
N SER A 85 -11.68 0.91 -9.39
CA SER A 85 -11.37 2.34 -9.52
C SER A 85 -9.95 2.51 -10.03
N ALA A 86 -9.66 3.60 -10.72
CA ALA A 86 -8.32 3.89 -11.23
C ALA A 86 -7.64 4.96 -10.37
N PHE A 87 -6.37 4.78 -10.06
CA PHE A 87 -5.54 5.75 -9.36
C PHE A 87 -4.18 5.91 -10.06
N LYS A 88 -3.43 6.93 -9.67
CA LYS A 88 -2.09 7.23 -10.14
C LYS A 88 -1.11 7.12 -8.98
N VAL A 89 0.06 6.56 -9.25
CA VAL A 89 1.18 6.51 -8.30
C VAL A 89 2.41 7.12 -8.92
N LYS A 90 3.20 7.80 -8.09
CA LYS A 90 4.50 8.35 -8.47
C LYS A 90 5.51 8.01 -7.38
N TRP A 91 6.67 7.53 -7.80
CA TRP A 91 7.80 7.28 -6.94
C TRP A 91 9.05 7.86 -7.59
N PRO A 92 9.53 9.04 -7.14
CA PRO A 92 10.83 9.54 -7.55
C PRO A 92 11.91 8.53 -7.16
N GLN A 93 12.95 8.40 -7.99
CA GLN A 93 14.00 7.42 -7.79
C GLN A 93 14.63 7.57 -6.38
N TYR A 94 14.67 6.47 -5.63
CA TYR A 94 15.18 6.39 -4.25
C TYR A 94 14.43 7.24 -3.21
N SER A 95 13.22 7.71 -3.52
CA SER A 95 12.38 8.43 -2.56
C SER A 95 11.92 7.50 -1.41
N ALA A 96 11.94 8.01 -0.18
CA ALA A 96 11.30 7.34 0.95
C ALA A 96 9.76 7.40 0.87
N LEU A 97 9.21 8.24 0.00
CA LEU A 97 7.78 8.49 -0.15
C LEU A 97 7.25 7.99 -1.49
N LEU A 98 6.14 7.26 -1.42
CA LEU A 98 5.28 6.88 -2.53
C LEU A 98 4.07 7.81 -2.55
N TYR A 99 3.88 8.51 -3.66
CA TYR A 99 2.77 9.44 -3.85
C TYR A 99 1.61 8.74 -4.55
N LEU A 100 0.41 8.99 -4.07
CA LEU A 100 -0.83 8.44 -4.60
C LEU A 100 -1.83 9.55 -4.88
N ASN A 101 -2.41 9.52 -6.08
CA ASN A 101 -3.47 10.41 -6.52
C ASN A 101 -4.61 9.57 -7.08
N GLY A 102 -5.74 9.54 -6.41
CA GLY A 102 -6.90 8.75 -6.81
C GLY A 102 -8.21 9.50 -6.57
N PRO A 103 -9.30 9.02 -7.18
CA PRO A 103 -10.64 9.52 -6.96
C PRO A 103 -11.09 9.35 -5.49
N ASP A 104 -12.09 10.14 -5.09
CA ASP A 104 -12.56 10.22 -3.71
C ASP A 104 -13.19 8.93 -3.18
N ASP A 105 -13.70 8.07 -4.07
CA ASP A 105 -14.20 6.73 -3.75
C ASP A 105 -13.10 5.84 -3.17
N ILE A 106 -11.90 5.81 -3.75
CA ILE A 106 -10.77 5.04 -3.19
C ILE A 106 -10.40 5.55 -1.80
N LYS A 107 -10.42 6.87 -1.61
CA LYS A 107 -10.12 7.48 -0.31
C LYS A 107 -11.19 7.12 0.73
N ARG A 108 -12.46 7.17 0.34
CA ARG A 108 -13.60 6.87 1.21
C ARG A 108 -13.69 5.39 1.55
N ASP A 109 -13.56 4.52 0.56
CA ASP A 109 -13.88 3.10 0.68
C ASP A 109 -12.67 2.29 1.17
N LEU A 110 -11.44 2.72 0.87
CA LEU A 110 -10.20 2.05 1.25
C LEU A 110 -9.33 2.85 2.25
N ASN A 111 -9.83 3.97 2.76
CA ASN A 111 -9.11 4.89 3.66
C ASN A 111 -7.73 5.30 3.12
N SER A 112 -7.60 5.42 1.80
CA SER A 112 -6.31 5.68 1.16
C SER A 112 -5.74 7.04 1.55
N LYS A 113 -4.41 7.12 1.66
CA LYS A 113 -3.66 8.36 1.89
C LYS A 113 -3.01 8.83 0.59
N ARG A 114 -2.66 10.12 0.56
CA ARG A 114 -1.93 10.73 -0.57
C ARG A 114 -0.46 10.33 -0.60
N GLU A 115 0.08 9.92 0.54
CA GLU A 115 1.50 9.63 0.71
C GLU A 115 1.66 8.41 1.61
N TYR A 116 2.58 7.53 1.25
CA TYR A 116 2.98 6.40 2.05
C TYR A 116 4.50 6.33 2.13
N VAL A 117 5.00 5.88 3.27
CA VAL A 117 6.43 5.68 3.48
C VAL A 117 6.80 4.30 2.96
N VAL A 118 7.74 4.23 2.03
CA VAL A 118 8.36 2.99 1.55
C VAL A 118 9.29 2.48 2.65
N ARG A 119 8.97 1.32 3.23
CA ARG A 119 9.79 0.69 4.28
C ARG A 119 10.88 -0.18 3.70
N THR A 120 10.51 -1.02 2.76
CA THR A 120 11.41 -1.86 1.98
C THR A 120 10.68 -2.34 0.73
N TYR A 121 11.44 -2.71 -0.28
CA TYR A 121 10.92 -3.34 -1.49
C TYR A 121 12.00 -4.20 -2.15
N ASP A 122 11.57 -5.19 -2.92
CA ASP A 122 12.37 -5.86 -3.94
C ASP A 122 11.55 -5.99 -5.23
N ASP A 123 11.99 -6.81 -6.18
CA ASP A 123 11.28 -7.05 -7.46
C ASP A 123 9.89 -7.71 -7.29
N ARG A 124 9.62 -8.27 -6.12
CA ARG A 124 8.48 -9.14 -5.81
C ARG A 124 7.59 -8.58 -4.72
N HIS A 125 8.08 -7.74 -3.82
CA HIS A 125 7.28 -7.23 -2.72
C HIS A 125 7.55 -5.77 -2.41
N LEU A 126 6.53 -5.12 -1.86
CA LEU A 126 6.57 -3.73 -1.44
C LEU A 126 5.90 -3.61 -0.08
N ILE A 127 6.64 -3.09 0.90
CA ILE A 127 6.12 -2.79 2.23
C ILE A 127 6.01 -1.28 2.39
N VAL A 128 4.81 -0.81 2.71
CA VAL A 128 4.52 0.60 2.94
C VAL A 128 3.85 0.83 4.29
N SER A 129 3.98 2.05 4.83
CA SER A 129 3.27 2.46 6.05
C SER A 129 2.69 3.87 5.91
N ASP A 130 1.71 4.19 6.77
CA ASP A 130 1.21 5.56 6.91
C ASP A 130 2.30 6.50 7.47
N LEU A 131 2.34 7.72 6.95
CA LEU A 131 3.23 8.80 7.39
C LEU A 131 2.97 9.18 8.86
N LYS A 132 1.71 9.12 9.32
CA LYS A 132 1.34 9.49 10.71
C LYS A 132 1.90 8.54 11.78
N GLY A 133 2.42 7.37 11.40
CA GLY A 133 3.09 6.45 12.32
C GLY A 133 4.51 6.87 12.74
N LEU A 134 5.06 7.95 12.17
CA LEU A 134 6.46 8.37 12.39
C LEU A 134 6.66 9.51 13.40
N CYS A 135 5.61 10.22 13.85
CA CYS A 135 5.75 11.51 14.55
C CYS A 135 5.74 11.49 16.09
N TYR A 136 5.87 10.35 16.78
CA TYR A 136 5.93 10.32 18.25
C TYR A 136 7.18 9.62 18.79
N CYS A 137 8.35 10.18 18.46
CA CYS A 137 9.60 9.91 19.17
C CYS A 137 10.12 11.19 19.84
N THR A 138 9.29 11.90 20.61
CA THR A 138 9.77 12.99 21.45
C THR A 138 10.20 12.46 22.82
N ARG A 139 11.52 12.51 23.04
CA ARG A 139 12.23 12.35 24.33
C ARG A 139 11.39 12.83 25.52
N LYS A 140 10.94 11.92 26.38
CA LYS A 140 10.72 12.28 27.79
C LYS A 140 12.09 12.36 28.47
N LYS A 141 12.61 13.57 28.60
CA LYS A 141 13.64 13.91 29.60
C LYS A 141 13.08 13.47 30.97
N LYS A 142 13.85 12.66 31.70
CA LYS A 142 13.67 12.50 33.13
C LYS A 142 13.95 13.87 33.78
N SER A 143 12.98 14.38 34.52
CA SER A 143 13.16 15.31 35.62
C SER A 143 12.78 14.57 36.89
#